data_AF-A0AAN6VSH5-F1
#
_entry.id   AF-A0AAN6VSH5-F1
#
_cell.length_a   1.000
_cell.length_b   1.000
_cell.length_c   1.000
_cell.angle_alpha   90.00
_cell.angle_beta   90.00
_cell.angle_gamma   90.00
#
_symmetry.space_group_name_H-M   'P 1'
#
loop_
_entity.id
_entity.type
_entity.pdbx_description
1 polymer ?
#
loop_
_entity_poly.entity_id
_entity_poly.type
_entity_poly.pdbx_seq_one_letter_code
_entity_poly.pdbx_strand_id
1 'polypeptide(L)'
;MPSDKDRLYVALYACGGAPVMPRLEDTRGARFHAKEKLRLVGTPPVPESVWEYEERESTMMPTSMLLVRVMIGKVKDRNRLESMGGNCVAWVKEAIETALRDEKVLGTPKTLHWDSIRDTAMWYVELKKAAHRFDGQGGFDLTKAATWDMLDGLERVP
;
A
#
# COMPACT_ATOMS: atom_id res chain seq x y z
N MET A 1 -5.33 -24.12 1.11
CA MET A 1 -3.92 -23.76 0.90
C MET A 1 -3.86 -22.30 0.45
N PRO A 2 -3.12 -21.40 1.11
CA PRO A 2 -2.94 -20.06 0.55
C PRO A 2 -2.12 -20.25 -0.72
N SER A 3 -2.66 -19.88 -1.88
CA SER A 3 -1.94 -20.03 -3.14
C SER A 3 -0.67 -19.17 -3.11
N ASP A 4 0.48 -19.73 -3.50
CA ASP A 4 1.81 -19.11 -3.71
C ASP A 4 1.83 -18.01 -4.78
N LYS A 5 0.75 -17.24 -4.90
CA LYS A 5 0.62 -16.17 -5.86
C LYS A 5 0.91 -14.85 -5.17
N ASP A 6 1.74 -14.04 -5.82
CA ASP A 6 1.99 -12.66 -5.45
C ASP A 6 0.66 -11.91 -5.26
N ARG A 7 0.62 -10.99 -4.31
CA ARG A 7 -0.59 -10.24 -3.93
C ARG A 7 -0.35 -8.76 -4.07
N LEU A 8 -1.33 -8.06 -4.61
CA LEU A 8 -1.32 -6.61 -4.72
C LEU A 8 -1.99 -5.99 -3.50
N TYR A 9 -1.26 -5.11 -2.82
CA TYR A 9 -1.72 -4.40 -1.63
C TYR A 9 -1.72 -2.89 -1.86
N VAL A 10 -2.73 -2.22 -1.33
CA VAL A 10 -2.75 -0.77 -1.14
C VAL A 10 -2.47 -0.51 0.34
N ALA A 11 -1.49 0.35 0.63
CA ALA A 11 -1.03 0.63 1.98
C ALA A 11 -1.31 2.08 2.37
N LEU A 12 -1.87 2.29 3.57
CA LEU A 12 -2.08 3.61 4.14
C LEU A 12 -0.98 3.94 5.15
N TYR A 13 -0.42 5.15 5.03
CA TYR A 13 0.62 5.65 5.93
C TYR A 13 0.13 6.88 6.70
N ALA A 14 0.53 7.01 7.96
CA ALA A 14 0.39 8.26 8.70
C ALA A 14 1.37 9.31 8.14
N CYS A 15 0.88 10.53 7.91
CA CYS A 15 1.72 11.62 7.41
C CYS A 15 2.43 12.29 8.59
N GLY A 16 3.74 12.04 8.76
CA GLY A 16 4.59 12.76 9.70
C GLY A 16 5.62 11.90 10.46
N GLY A 17 6.89 11.99 10.04
CA GLY A 17 8.09 11.63 10.81
C GLY A 17 9.12 10.78 10.06
N ALA A 18 10.37 10.76 10.55
CA ALA A 18 11.48 10.04 9.93
C ALA A 18 11.53 8.57 10.41
N PRO A 19 11.48 7.57 9.52
CA PRO A 19 11.50 6.16 9.90
C PRO A 19 12.91 5.69 10.28
N VAL A 20 13.04 4.97 11.40
CA VAL A 20 14.22 4.17 11.76
C VAL A 20 13.79 2.70 11.81
N MET A 21 14.50 1.81 11.09
CA MET A 21 14.11 0.40 10.94
C MET A 21 15.07 -0.56 11.66
N PRO A 22 14.57 -1.52 12.44
CA PRO A 22 15.30 -2.75 12.73
C PRO A 22 15.26 -3.68 11.50
N ARG A 23 16.42 -4.17 11.08
CA ARG A 23 16.52 -5.22 10.05
C ARG A 23 16.10 -6.56 10.66
N LEU A 24 14.97 -7.09 10.23
CA LEU A 24 14.66 -8.51 10.37
C LEU A 24 14.07 -9.01 9.06
N GLU A 25 14.68 -10.06 8.52
CA GLU A 25 14.34 -10.67 7.23
C GLU A 25 13.28 -11.75 7.47
N ASP A 26 12.18 -11.73 6.71
CA ASP A 26 11.55 -13.00 6.30
C ASP A 26 10.52 -12.91 5.15
N THR A 27 10.19 -11.73 4.61
CA THR A 27 9.37 -11.64 3.37
C THR A 27 9.69 -10.38 2.57
N ARG A 28 10.11 -10.57 1.31
CA ARG A 28 10.47 -9.51 0.35
C ARG A 28 9.27 -9.15 -0.53
N GLY A 29 9.06 -7.85 -0.75
CA GLY A 29 8.06 -7.32 -1.68
C GLY A 29 8.56 -6.06 -2.37
N ALA A 30 7.93 -5.66 -3.48
CA ALA A 30 8.18 -4.38 -4.12
C ALA A 30 7.24 -3.33 -3.52
N ARG A 31 7.80 -2.18 -3.11
CA ARG A 31 7.02 -1.01 -2.69
C ARG A 31 7.14 0.07 -3.75
N PHE A 32 5.98 0.49 -4.23
CA PHE A 32 5.83 1.63 -5.11
C PHE A 32 5.16 2.75 -4.30
N HIS A 33 5.85 3.86 -4.10
CA HIS A 33 5.39 4.95 -3.23
C HIS A 33 5.38 6.27 -4.02
N ALA A 34 4.20 6.85 -4.20
CA ALA A 34 4.05 8.23 -4.60
C ALA A 34 3.93 9.10 -3.35
N LYS A 35 4.91 9.97 -3.09
CA LYS A 35 4.94 10.84 -1.91
C LYS A 35 4.98 12.29 -2.33
N GLU A 36 4.20 13.11 -1.63
CA GLU A 36 4.28 14.56 -1.74
C GLU A 36 5.52 15.05 -0.99
N LYS A 37 6.37 15.82 -1.67
CA LYS A 37 7.52 16.49 -1.08
C LYS A 37 7.44 17.97 -1.37
N LEU A 38 7.80 18.79 -0.38
CA LEU A 38 8.02 20.21 -0.59
C LEU A 38 9.43 20.41 -1.16
N ARG A 39 9.51 21.01 -2.34
CA ARG A 39 10.76 21.46 -2.96
C ARG A 39 10.79 22.98 -2.92
N LEU A 40 11.88 23.55 -2.40
CA LEU A 40 12.10 25.00 -2.47
C LEU A 40 12.62 25.35 -3.87
N VAL A 41 11.90 26.20 -4.60
CA VAL A 41 12.22 26.60 -5.97
C VAL A 41 12.30 28.13 -6.06
N GLY A 42 13.27 28.64 -6.83
CA GLY A 42 13.46 30.06 -7.10
C GLY A 42 14.38 30.81 -6.13
N THR A 43 14.58 32.11 -6.42
CA THR A 43 15.32 33.07 -5.58
C THR A 43 14.49 34.36 -5.47
N PRO A 44 13.89 34.67 -4.31
CA PRO A 44 13.91 33.92 -3.05
C PRO A 44 13.14 32.58 -3.13
N PRO A 45 13.50 31.59 -2.29
CA PRO A 45 12.94 30.24 -2.35
C PRO A 45 11.46 30.21 -1.95
N VAL A 46 10.62 29.67 -2.81
CA VAL A 46 9.20 29.42 -2.57
C VAL A 46 8.97 27.91 -2.43
N PRO A 47 8.23 27.43 -1.41
CA PRO A 47 7.88 26.02 -1.29
C PRO A 47 6.88 25.63 -2.38
N GLU A 48 7.27 24.69 -3.23
CA GLU A 48 6.44 24.07 -4.26
C GLU A 48 6.21 22.60 -3.89
N SER A 49 4.96 22.14 -4.00
CA SER A 49 4.65 20.72 -3.83
C SER A 49 5.07 19.95 -5.08
N VAL A 50 5.94 18.98 -4.91
CA VAL A 50 6.43 18.07 -5.96
C VAL A 50 6.17 16.64 -5.54
N TRP A 51 5.53 15.88 -6.42
CA TRP A 51 5.30 14.46 -6.21
C TRP A 51 6.48 13.65 -6.72
N GLU A 52 7.04 12.81 -5.85
CA GLU A 52 8.14 11.91 -6.18
C GLU A 52 7.63 10.46 -6.13
N TYR A 53 7.97 9.69 -7.16
CA TYR A 53 7.78 8.24 -7.21
C TYR A 53 9.06 7.55 -6.72
N GLU A 54 8.91 6.63 -5.76
CA GLU A 54 9.98 5.78 -5.25
C GLU A 54 9.57 4.31 -5.42
N GLU A 55 10.34 3.58 -6.21
CA GLU A 55 10.32 2.12 -6.23
C GLU A 55 11.46 1.60 -5.36
N ARG A 56 11.14 0.72 -4.41
CA ARG A 56 12.16 0.11 -3.55
C ARG A 56 11.76 -1.30 -3.15
N GLU A 57 12.75 -2.20 -3.12
CA GLU A 57 12.58 -3.47 -2.43
C GLU A 57 12.32 -3.20 -0.94
N SER A 58 11.25 -3.79 -0.41
CA SER A 58 10.75 -3.53 0.93
C SER A 58 10.37 -4.83 1.62
N THR A 59 10.42 -4.84 2.95
CA THR A 59 9.91 -5.96 3.73
C THR A 59 8.38 -5.90 3.76
N MET A 60 7.73 -7.07 3.85
CA MET A 60 6.30 -7.14 4.17
C MET A 60 6.00 -6.81 5.64
N MET A 61 7.00 -6.48 6.45
CA MET A 61 6.79 -6.00 7.82
C MET A 61 6.10 -4.62 7.83
N PRO A 62 5.43 -4.24 8.93
CA PRO A 62 5.03 -2.86 9.13
C PRO A 62 6.27 -1.97 9.10
N THR A 63 6.41 -1.15 8.08
CA THR A 63 7.35 -0.03 8.14
C THR A 63 6.78 1.06 9.02
N SER A 64 7.63 1.89 9.63
CA SER A 64 7.18 3.00 10.47
C SER A 64 6.09 3.80 9.74
N MET A 65 5.01 4.10 10.46
CA MET A 65 3.81 4.80 9.98
C MET A 65 2.85 4.01 9.09
N LEU A 66 3.09 2.73 8.80
CA LEU A 66 2.07 1.89 8.16
C LEU A 66 0.88 1.73 9.12
N LEU A 67 -0.28 2.24 8.72
CA LEU A 67 -1.53 2.08 9.48
C LEU A 67 -2.16 0.72 9.16
N VAL A 68 -2.50 0.51 7.88
CA VAL A 68 -3.17 -0.71 7.40
C VAL A 68 -2.77 -1.02 5.95
N ARG A 69 -3.01 -2.27 5.54
CA ARG A 69 -3.01 -2.70 4.14
C ARG A 69 -4.37 -3.24 3.75
N VAL A 70 -4.75 -3.01 2.51
CA VAL A 70 -5.88 -3.67 1.85
C VAL A 70 -5.35 -4.48 0.67
N MET A 71 -5.57 -5.79 0.70
CA MET A 71 -5.28 -6.65 -0.44
C MET A 71 -6.42 -6.52 -1.44
N ILE A 72 -6.07 -6.17 -2.68
CA ILE A 72 -7.02 -5.89 -3.74
C ILE A 72 -6.97 -6.90 -4.89
N GLY A 73 -5.95 -7.77 -4.92
CA GLY A 73 -5.80 -8.72 -6.02
C GLY A 73 -4.71 -9.75 -5.81
N LYS A 74 -4.83 -10.87 -6.53
CA LYS A 74 -3.76 -11.85 -6.73
C LYS A 74 -3.11 -11.57 -8.08
N VAL A 75 -1.81 -11.36 -8.10
CA VAL A 75 -1.04 -11.08 -9.31
C VAL A 75 -0.90 -12.36 -10.13
N LYS A 76 -1.22 -12.26 -11.43
CA LYS A 76 -1.01 -13.31 -12.43
C LYS A 76 0.32 -13.11 -13.17
N ASP A 77 0.62 -11.87 -13.52
CA ASP A 77 1.80 -11.49 -14.30
C ASP A 77 2.47 -10.28 -13.66
N ARG A 78 3.57 -10.54 -12.97
CA ARG A 78 4.35 -9.52 -12.23
C ARG A 78 5.03 -8.54 -13.18
N ASN A 79 5.59 -9.01 -14.29
CA ASN A 79 6.31 -8.16 -15.24
C ASN A 79 5.36 -7.12 -15.86
N ARG A 80 4.12 -7.51 -16.12
CA ARG A 80 3.10 -6.58 -16.63
C ARG A 80 2.64 -5.58 -15.58
N LEU A 81 2.49 -6.01 -14.33
CA LEU A 81 2.20 -5.09 -13.24
C LEU A 81 3.32 -4.06 -13.06
N GLU A 82 4.59 -4.49 -13.08
CA GLU A 82 5.76 -3.61 -12.96
C GLU A 82 5.86 -2.65 -14.16
N SER A 83 5.55 -3.12 -15.37
CA SER A 83 5.54 -2.26 -16.57
C SER A 83 4.52 -1.12 -16.51
N MET A 84 3.46 -1.25 -15.70
CA MET A 84 2.47 -0.17 -15.49
C MET A 84 2.98 0.93 -14.55
N GLY A 85 3.97 0.65 -13.70
CA GLY A 85 4.64 1.64 -12.83
C GLY A 85 5.86 2.30 -13.46
N GLY A 86 6.28 1.84 -14.64
CA GLY A 86 7.47 2.32 -15.33
C GLY A 86 7.17 3.44 -16.33
N ASN A 87 7.84 4.58 -16.15
CA ASN A 87 8.07 5.69 -17.11
C ASN A 87 7.15 6.93 -17.04
N CYS A 88 5.96 6.89 -16.43
CA CYS A 88 5.14 8.10 -16.35
C CYS A 88 4.44 8.17 -15.00
N VAL A 89 4.21 9.40 -14.53
CA VAL A 89 3.45 9.76 -13.32
C VAL A 89 1.98 9.36 -13.49
N ALA A 90 1.72 8.08 -13.72
CA ALA A 90 0.39 7.52 -13.63
C ALA A 90 0.00 7.61 -12.16
N TRP A 91 -1.07 8.35 -11.89
CA TRP A 91 -1.58 8.47 -10.53
C TRP A 91 -1.84 7.06 -9.97
N VAL A 92 -1.62 6.85 -8.66
CA VAL A 92 -1.88 5.54 -8.01
C VAL A 92 -3.26 5.00 -8.36
N LYS A 93 -4.25 5.90 -8.45
CA LYS A 93 -5.59 5.60 -8.96
C LYS A 93 -5.57 5.01 -10.38
N GLU A 94 -4.92 5.65 -11.34
CA GLU A 94 -4.85 5.22 -12.74
C GLU A 94 -4.10 3.90 -12.90
N ALA A 95 -2.99 3.72 -12.17
CA ALA A 95 -2.23 2.47 -12.18
C ALA A 95 -3.08 1.30 -11.64
N ILE A 96 -3.79 1.52 -10.52
CA ILE A 96 -4.69 0.54 -9.93
C ILE A 96 -5.87 0.24 -10.86
N GLU A 97 -6.52 1.27 -11.41
CA GLU A 97 -7.62 1.10 -12.36
C GLU A 97 -7.19 0.34 -13.62
N THR A 98 -5.98 0.61 -14.12
CA THR A 98 -5.41 -0.10 -15.27
C THR A 98 -5.14 -1.57 -14.94
N ALA A 99 -4.53 -1.85 -13.78
CA ALA A 99 -4.29 -3.21 -13.33
C ALA A 99 -5.58 -4.00 -13.08
N LEU A 100 -6.64 -3.33 -12.61
CA LEU A 100 -7.96 -3.94 -12.38
C LEU A 100 -8.72 -4.24 -13.69
N ARG A 101 -8.47 -3.47 -14.76
CA ARG A 101 -9.06 -3.71 -16.10
C ARG A 101 -8.32 -4.80 -16.88
N ASP A 102 -7.03 -5.00 -16.63
CA ASP A 102 -6.21 -5.98 -17.34
C ASP A 102 -6.33 -7.38 -16.71
N GLU A 103 -7.17 -8.23 -17.31
CA GLU A 103 -7.43 -9.61 -16.85
C GLU A 103 -6.19 -10.51 -16.80
N LYS A 104 -5.11 -10.09 -17.47
CA LYS A 104 -3.85 -10.81 -17.51
C LYS A 104 -2.92 -10.37 -16.38
N VAL A 105 -3.19 -9.27 -15.69
CA VAL A 105 -2.43 -8.77 -14.55
C VAL A 105 -2.98 -9.29 -13.23
N LEU A 106 -4.31 -9.24 -13.01
CA LEU A 106 -4.94 -9.70 -11.77
C LEU A 106 -5.86 -10.92 -11.96
N GLY A 107 -5.88 -11.78 -10.95
CA GLY A 107 -6.62 -13.04 -10.93
C GLY A 107 -8.06 -13.00 -10.43
N THR A 108 -8.54 -11.86 -9.93
CA THR A 108 -9.81 -11.72 -9.17
C THR A 108 -10.36 -10.27 -9.28
N PRO A 109 -11.65 -10.00 -8.93
CA PRO A 109 -12.71 -9.59 -9.87
C PRO A 109 -12.74 -8.10 -10.29
N LYS A 110 -13.32 -7.91 -11.48
CA LYS A 110 -13.57 -6.66 -12.24
C LYS A 110 -14.37 -5.55 -11.54
N THR A 111 -14.82 -5.76 -10.30
CA THR A 111 -15.80 -4.89 -9.60
C THR A 111 -15.17 -4.02 -8.52
N LEU A 112 -13.87 -4.16 -8.25
CA LEU A 112 -13.17 -3.22 -7.36
C LEU A 112 -13.00 -1.88 -8.06
N HIS A 113 -13.50 -0.82 -7.44
CA HIS A 113 -13.27 0.55 -7.87
C HIS A 113 -12.33 1.25 -6.88
N TRP A 114 -11.62 2.27 -7.36
CA TRP A 114 -10.73 3.08 -6.52
C TRP A 114 -11.44 3.59 -5.26
N ASP A 115 -12.66 4.09 -5.41
CA ASP A 115 -13.44 4.62 -4.29
C ASP A 115 -13.74 3.53 -3.25
N SER A 116 -14.11 2.32 -3.68
CA SER A 116 -14.31 1.18 -2.79
C SER A 116 -13.04 0.77 -2.04
N ILE A 117 -11.88 0.81 -2.71
CA ILE A 117 -10.58 0.52 -2.08
C ILE A 117 -10.26 1.57 -1.02
N ARG A 118 -10.43 2.85 -1.36
CA ARG A 118 -10.22 3.99 -0.46
C ARG A 118 -11.14 3.89 0.76
N ASP A 119 -12.43 3.71 0.55
CA ASP A 119 -13.44 3.67 1.61
C ASP A 119 -13.18 2.47 2.54
N THR A 120 -12.82 1.32 1.98
CA THR A 120 -12.46 0.14 2.78
C THR A 120 -11.20 0.39 3.61
N ALA A 121 -10.18 1.05 3.03
CA ALA A 121 -8.97 1.38 3.77
C ALA A 121 -9.27 2.32 4.95
N MET A 122 -10.05 3.38 4.71
CA MET A 122 -10.44 4.36 5.73
C MET A 122 -11.29 3.72 6.83
N TRP A 123 -12.30 2.93 6.45
CA TRP A 123 -13.11 2.16 7.39
C TRP A 123 -12.25 1.23 8.26
N TYR A 124 -11.31 0.51 7.64
CA TYR A 124 -10.47 -0.43 8.36
C TYR A 124 -9.48 0.26 9.32
N VAL A 125 -8.99 1.45 8.97
CA VAL A 125 -8.22 2.30 9.91
C VAL A 125 -9.06 2.65 11.12
N GLU A 126 -10.29 3.14 10.93
CA GLU A 126 -11.17 3.51 12.05
C GLU A 126 -11.52 2.29 12.92
N LEU A 127 -11.75 1.11 12.31
CA LEU A 127 -11.95 -0.14 13.03
C LEU A 127 -10.74 -0.48 13.92
N LYS A 128 -9.51 -0.36 13.40
CA LYS A 128 -8.28 -0.64 14.15
C LYS A 128 -7.96 0.41 15.21
N LYS A 129 -8.34 1.66 14.96
CA LYS A 129 -8.24 2.74 15.94
C LYS A 129 -9.19 2.48 17.11
N ALA A 130 -10.45 2.16 16.85
CA ALA A 130 -11.43 1.80 17.88
C ALA A 130 -11.02 0.55 18.67
N ALA A 131 -10.30 -0.37 18.03
CA ALA A 131 -9.75 -1.55 18.70
C ALA A 131 -8.48 -1.26 19.51
N HIS A 132 -7.98 -0.02 19.57
CA HIS A 132 -6.75 0.36 20.29
C HIS A 132 -5.46 -0.23 19.71
N ARG A 133 -5.41 -0.40 18.38
CA ARG A 133 -4.21 -0.91 17.72
C ARG A 133 -3.06 0.10 17.70
N PHE A 134 -3.39 1.38 17.54
CA PHE A 134 -2.39 2.42 17.27
C PHE A 134 -1.90 3.17 18.52
N ASP A 135 -2.58 3.01 19.64
CA ASP A 135 -2.26 3.65 20.93
C ASP A 135 -1.65 2.68 21.96
N GLY A 136 -1.48 1.41 21.58
CA GLY A 136 -0.84 0.38 22.41
C GLY A 136 -1.73 -0.20 23.51
N GLN A 137 -3.02 0.15 23.56
CA GLN A 137 -3.93 -0.39 24.58
C GLN A 137 -4.59 -1.71 24.16
N GLY A 138 -4.51 -2.08 22.88
CA GLY A 138 -5.00 -3.35 22.34
C GLY A 138 -3.95 -4.48 22.36
N GLY A 139 -4.41 -5.72 22.50
CA GLY A 139 -3.57 -6.94 22.48
C GLY A 139 -3.10 -7.36 21.08
N PHE A 140 -2.58 -6.42 20.28
CA PHE A 140 -2.16 -6.70 18.91
C PHE A 140 -0.68 -7.04 18.79
N ASP A 141 -0.38 -7.99 17.91
CA ASP A 141 0.97 -8.19 17.43
C ASP A 141 1.36 -7.05 16.47
N LEU A 142 2.19 -6.13 16.97
CA LEU A 142 2.68 -4.97 16.23
C LEU A 142 3.77 -5.34 15.22
N THR A 143 4.32 -6.56 15.25
CA THR A 143 5.27 -7.01 14.23
C THR A 143 4.56 -7.43 12.94
N LYS A 144 3.23 -7.55 12.95
CA LYS A 144 2.42 -7.97 11.79
C LYS A 144 1.57 -6.84 11.28
N ALA A 145 1.58 -6.60 9.97
CA ALA A 145 0.79 -5.53 9.38
C ALA A 145 -0.71 -5.88 9.38
N ALA A 146 -1.56 -4.97 9.89
CA ALA A 146 -3.01 -5.14 9.80
C ALA A 146 -3.41 -5.17 8.33
N THR A 147 -3.98 -6.28 7.88
CA THR A 147 -4.26 -6.51 6.46
C THR A 147 -5.70 -6.96 6.27
N TRP A 148 -6.48 -6.19 5.49
CA TRP A 148 -7.83 -6.59 5.08
C TRP A 148 -7.81 -7.19 3.69
N ASP A 149 -8.41 -8.36 3.51
CA ASP A 149 -8.60 -8.97 2.18
C ASP A 149 -9.96 -8.57 1.61
N MET A 150 -9.94 -7.71 0.59
CA MET A 150 -11.16 -7.28 -0.10
C MET A 150 -11.75 -8.35 -1.02
N LEU A 151 -10.99 -9.40 -1.37
CA LEU A 151 -11.45 -10.49 -2.21
C LEU A 151 -12.35 -11.45 -1.43
N ASP A 152 -11.95 -11.76 -0.19
CA ASP A 152 -12.64 -12.72 0.67
C ASP A 152 -13.44 -12.04 1.81
N GLY A 153 -13.32 -10.71 1.96
CA GLY A 153 -14.06 -9.92 2.96
C GLY A 153 -13.65 -10.21 4.40
N LEU A 154 -12.36 -10.50 4.63
CA LEU A 154 -11.85 -10.92 5.94
C LEU A 154 -10.48 -10.32 6.26
N GLU A 155 -10.18 -10.22 7.55
CA GLU A 155 -8.86 -9.83 8.01
C GLU A 155 -7.86 -10.99 7.84
N ARG A 156 -6.68 -10.68 7.30
CA ARG A 156 -5.57 -11.61 7.19
C ARG A 156 -4.39 -11.16 8.01
N VAL A 157 -3.72 -12.16 8.57
CA VAL A 157 -2.39 -12.01 9.14
C VAL A 157 -1.40 -12.35 8.02
N PRO A 158 -0.46 -11.43 7.67
CA PRO A 158 0.62 -11.72 6.74
C PRO A 158 1.46 -12.91 7.18
#